data_AF-A0A371PIB5-F1
#
_entry.id   AF-A0A371PIB5-F1
#
_cell.length_a   1.000
_cell.length_b   1.000
_cell.length_c   1.000
_cell.angle_alpha   90.00
_cell.angle_beta   90.00
_cell.angle_gamma   90.00
#
_symmetry.space_group_name_H-M   'P 1'
#
loop_
_entity.id
_entity.type
_entity.pdbx_description
1 polymer ?
#
loop_
_entity_poly.entity_id
_entity_poly.type
_entity_poly.pdbx_seq_one_letter_code
_entity_poly.pdbx_strand_id
1 'polypeptide(L)'
;MNKYKRFIQSQYEKAKSTASGFIASRNEEEEGTIELNSQYYVELKAIADKQGTNVQAIVNEIIVQYLVSVNTQNKSTPITLEQKEDNPLLYLDGICKLED
;
A
#
# COMPACT_ATOMS: atom_id res chain seq x y z
N MET A 1 -41.46 31.41 11.07
CA MET A 1 -41.06 30.32 10.15
C MET A 1 -39.62 30.43 9.57
N ASN A 2 -38.72 31.31 10.07
CA ASN A 2 -37.41 31.57 9.42
C ASN A 2 -36.16 31.08 10.17
N LYS A 3 -36.32 30.58 11.41
CA LYS A 3 -35.21 30.10 12.24
C LYS A 3 -34.81 28.67 11.91
N TYR A 4 -35.79 27.80 11.67
CA TYR A 4 -35.59 26.39 11.32
C TYR A 4 -34.89 26.22 9.96
N LYS A 5 -35.27 27.02 8.95
CA LYS A 5 -34.61 27.04 7.64
C LYS A 5 -33.13 27.44 7.73
N ARG A 6 -32.81 28.44 8.56
CA ARG A 6 -31.44 28.87 8.84
C ARG A 6 -30.63 27.79 9.58
N PHE A 7 -31.26 27.07 10.51
CA PHE A 7 -30.61 25.99 11.24
C PHE A 7 -30.23 24.82 10.31
N ILE A 8 -31.16 24.33 9.49
CA ILE A 8 -30.88 23.26 8.52
C ILE A 8 -29.77 23.67 7.56
N GLN A 9 -29.81 24.90 7.05
CA GLN A 9 -28.77 25.42 6.15
C GLN A 9 -27.40 25.46 6.83
N SER A 10 -27.34 25.89 8.11
CA SER A 10 -26.07 25.90 8.86
C SER A 10 -25.51 24.50 9.13
N GLN A 11 -26.37 23.50 9.32
CA GLN A 11 -25.94 22.12 9.54
C GLN A 11 -25.49 21.47 8.23
N TYR A 12 -26.15 21.77 7.12
CA TYR A 12 -25.72 21.32 5.78
C TYR A 12 -24.35 21.91 5.40
N GLU A 13 -24.13 23.20 5.62
CA GLU A 13 -22.83 23.84 5.36
C GLU A 13 -21.72 23.27 6.25
N LYS A 14 -22.00 23.01 7.53
CA LYS A 14 -21.06 22.35 8.44
C LYS A 14 -20.73 20.92 7.99
N ALA A 15 -21.73 20.15 7.58
CA ALA A 15 -21.52 18.79 7.09
C ALA A 15 -20.72 18.79 5.78
N LYS A 16 -21.01 19.72 4.87
CA LYS A 16 -20.26 19.91 3.62
C LYS A 16 -18.80 20.28 3.89
N SER A 17 -18.55 21.24 4.77
CA SER A 17 -17.18 21.65 5.13
C SER A 17 -16.39 20.52 5.82
N THR A 18 -17.04 19.74 6.68
CA THR A 18 -16.42 18.59 7.36
C THR A 18 -16.11 17.46 6.38
N ALA A 19 -17.04 17.14 5.47
CA ALA A 19 -16.82 16.12 4.44
C ALA A 19 -15.75 16.55 3.43
N SER A 20 -15.73 17.81 3.00
CA SER A 20 -14.68 18.34 2.13
C SER A 20 -13.30 18.31 2.79
N GLY A 21 -13.20 18.60 4.09
CA GLY A 21 -11.95 18.45 4.84
C GLY A 21 -11.47 17.00 4.95
N PHE A 22 -12.41 16.06 5.12
CA PHE A 22 -12.09 14.63 5.22
C PHE A 22 -11.64 14.02 3.88
N ILE A 23 -12.18 14.51 2.75
CA ILE A 23 -11.78 14.08 1.41
C ILE A 23 -10.43 14.68 1.01
N ALA A 24 -10.16 15.95 1.38
CA ALA A 24 -8.88 16.61 1.07
C ALA A 24 -7.70 15.95 1.80
N SER A 25 -7.90 15.49 3.05
CA SER A 25 -6.87 14.81 3.84
C SER A 25 -6.45 13.44 3.30
N ARG A 26 -7.21 12.84 2.37
CA ARG A 26 -6.96 11.45 1.92
C ARG A 26 -6.11 11.36 0.65
N ASN A 27 -5.85 12.47 -0.03
CA ASN A 27 -5.17 12.52 -1.33
C ASN A 27 -3.83 13.27 -1.31
N GLU A 28 -3.27 13.55 -0.13
CA GLU A 28 -1.83 13.84 -0.05
C GLU A 28 -1.09 12.51 -0.23
N GLU A 29 -1.05 12.03 -1.46
CA GLU A 29 -0.03 11.08 -1.89
C GLU A 29 1.30 11.79 -1.63
N GLU A 30 2.01 11.38 -0.59
CA GLU A 30 3.37 11.86 -0.32
C GLU A 30 4.21 11.52 -1.56
N GLU A 31 4.40 12.50 -2.45
CA GLU A 31 5.34 12.42 -3.57
C GLU A 31 6.76 12.39 -2.99
N GLY A 32 7.19 11.20 -2.57
CA GLY A 32 8.54 10.94 -2.11
C GLY A 32 9.50 10.86 -3.30
N THR A 33 10.59 11.62 -3.26
CA THR A 33 11.66 11.50 -4.23
C THR A 33 12.65 10.40 -3.82
N ILE A 34 13.03 9.53 -4.75
CA ILE A 34 14.05 8.50 -4.54
C ILE A 34 15.37 8.97 -5.17
N GLU A 35 16.43 9.02 -4.37
CA GLU A 35 17.78 9.29 -4.88
C GLU A 35 18.41 8.01 -5.44
N LEU A 36 18.84 8.07 -6.70
CA LEU A 36 19.53 6.97 -7.37
C LEU A 36 20.99 7.34 -7.60
N ASN A 37 21.88 6.34 -7.50
CA ASN A 37 23.27 6.53 -7.88
C ASN A 37 23.37 6.91 -9.37
N SER A 38 24.19 7.91 -9.68
CA SER A 38 24.35 8.46 -11.03
C SER A 38 24.79 7.42 -12.06
N GLN A 39 25.63 6.46 -11.67
CA GLN A 39 26.10 5.42 -12.58
C GLN A 39 24.96 4.46 -12.98
N TYR A 40 24.18 4.01 -11.99
CA TYR A 40 23.04 3.13 -12.24
C TYR A 40 21.89 3.83 -12.97
N TYR A 41 21.71 5.14 -12.73
CA TYR A 41 20.73 5.92 -13.48
C TYR A 41 21.04 5.94 -14.98
N VAL A 42 22.32 6.09 -15.37
CA VAL A 42 22.71 6.08 -16.79
C VAL A 42 22.41 4.73 -17.44
N GLU A 43 22.70 3.63 -16.75
CA GLU A 43 22.42 2.29 -17.25
C GLU A 43 20.91 2.04 -17.36
N LEU A 44 20.13 2.40 -16.33
CA LEU A 44 18.67 2.29 -16.34
C LEU A 44 18.05 3.13 -17.45
N LYS A 45 18.59 4.33 -17.70
CA LYS A 45 18.12 5.21 -18.77
C LYS A 45 18.35 4.57 -20.14
N ALA A 46 19.51 3.99 -20.39
CA ALA A 46 19.79 3.30 -21.66
C ALA A 46 18.84 2.10 -21.88
N ILE A 47 18.49 1.39 -20.80
CA ILE A 47 17.52 0.29 -20.85
C ILE A 47 16.11 0.82 -21.12
N ALA A 48 15.71 1.90 -20.44
CA ALA A 48 14.42 2.55 -20.61
C ALA A 48 14.23 3.02 -22.06
N ASP A 49 15.23 3.69 -22.62
CA ASP A 49 15.24 4.18 -24.00
C ASP A 49 15.11 3.03 -25.00
N LYS A 50 15.78 1.88 -24.74
CA LYS A 50 15.69 0.68 -25.58
C LYS A 50 14.32 0.00 -25.52
N GLN A 51 13.69 0.01 -24.35
CA GLN A 51 12.39 -0.63 -24.12
C GLN A 51 11.21 0.30 -24.40
N GLY A 52 11.45 1.58 -24.72
CA GLY A 52 10.39 2.57 -24.94
C GLY A 52 9.61 2.91 -23.68
N THR A 53 10.26 2.85 -22.52
CA THR A 53 9.69 3.10 -21.19
C THR A 53 10.52 4.20 -20.47
N ASN A 54 10.22 4.50 -19.21
CA ASN A 54 10.95 5.46 -18.39
C ASN A 54 11.64 4.76 -17.21
N VAL A 55 12.64 5.43 -16.63
CA VAL A 55 13.41 4.89 -15.48
C VAL A 55 12.50 4.62 -14.28
N GLN A 56 11.48 5.45 -14.05
CA GLN A 56 10.54 5.28 -12.94
C GLN A 56 9.76 3.97 -13.03
N ALA A 57 9.27 3.60 -14.21
CA ALA A 57 8.53 2.36 -14.43
C ALA A 57 9.41 1.14 -14.15
N ILE A 58 10.67 1.16 -14.59
CA ILE A 58 11.63 0.09 -14.32
C ILE A 58 11.91 -0.02 -12.80
N VAL A 59 12.15 1.10 -12.13
CA VAL A 59 12.41 1.12 -10.68
C VAL A 59 11.19 0.62 -9.90
N ASN A 60 9.99 1.06 -10.27
CA ASN A 60 8.75 0.61 -9.65
C ASN A 60 8.55 -0.90 -9.82
N GLU A 61 8.84 -1.45 -11.00
CA GLU A 61 8.75 -2.88 -11.25
C GLU A 61 9.73 -3.68 -10.38
N ILE A 62 10.98 -3.20 -10.25
CA ILE A 62 11.99 -3.82 -9.37
C ILE A 62 11.54 -3.79 -7.91
N ILE A 63 10.98 -2.67 -7.45
CA ILE A 63 10.46 -2.54 -6.08
C ILE A 63 9.34 -3.55 -5.84
N VAL A 64 8.39 -3.68 -6.77
CA VAL A 64 7.31 -4.66 -6.67
C VAL A 64 7.85 -6.09 -6.58
N GLN A 65 8.80 -6.46 -7.45
CA GLN A 65 9.41 -7.78 -7.42
C GLN A 65 10.15 -8.07 -6.10
N TYR A 66 10.86 -7.07 -5.57
CA TYR A 66 11.53 -7.18 -4.28
C TYR A 66 10.52 -7.38 -3.15
N LEU A 67 9.45 -6.58 -3.10
CA LEU A 67 8.40 -6.71 -2.08
C LEU A 67 7.70 -8.07 -2.13
N VAL A 68 7.42 -8.59 -3.33
CA VAL A 68 6.89 -9.94 -3.51
C VAL A 68 7.86 -10.97 -2.95
N SER A 69 9.15 -10.86 -3.29
CA SER A 69 10.18 -11.79 -2.82
C SER A 69 10.29 -11.80 -1.29
N VAL A 70 10.37 -10.62 -0.68
CA VAL A 70 10.40 -10.46 0.79
C VAL A 70 9.13 -11.03 1.43
N ASN A 71 7.96 -10.75 0.87
CA ASN A 71 6.71 -11.30 1.38
C ASN A 71 6.62 -12.82 1.24
N THR A 72 7.19 -13.40 0.18
CA THR A 72 7.24 -14.87 0.05
C THR A 72 8.21 -15.51 1.04
N GLN A 73 9.30 -14.84 1.41
CA GLN A 73 10.23 -15.29 2.45
C GLN A 73 9.64 -15.13 3.86
N ASN A 74 8.89 -14.06 4.09
CA ASN A 74 8.24 -13.76 5.37
C ASN A 74 6.89 -14.47 5.54
N LYS A 75 6.31 -15.04 4.49
CA LYS A 75 5.17 -15.96 4.60
C LYS A 75 5.66 -17.25 5.25
N SER A 76 5.68 -17.21 6.58
CA SER A 76 5.55 -18.31 7.55
C SER A 76 6.08 -19.62 7.00
N THR A 77 7.30 -20.00 7.39
CA THR A 77 7.78 -21.38 7.27
C THR A 77 6.63 -22.33 7.65
N PRO A 78 6.21 -23.22 6.75
CA PRO A 78 5.10 -24.11 7.04
C PRO A 78 5.46 -24.95 8.26
N ILE A 79 4.58 -24.96 9.26
CA ILE A 79 4.76 -25.74 10.48
C ILE A 79 4.91 -27.20 10.08
N THR A 80 6.03 -27.82 10.46
CA THR A 80 6.34 -29.21 10.06
C THR A 80 5.42 -30.20 10.76
N LEU A 81 5.39 -31.45 10.27
CA LEU A 81 4.58 -32.49 10.90
C LEU A 81 5.09 -32.80 12.31
N GLU A 82 6.41 -32.90 12.50
CA GLU A 82 7.00 -33.17 13.82
C GLU A 82 6.62 -32.10 14.86
N GLN A 83 6.61 -30.82 14.45
CA GLN A 83 6.19 -29.72 15.33
C GLN A 83 4.72 -29.81 15.75
N LYS A 84 3.86 -30.33 14.86
CA LYS A 84 2.43 -30.52 15.13
C LYS A 84 2.16 -31.73 16.01
N GLU A 85 2.98 -32.77 15.91
CA GLU A 85 2.92 -33.93 16.81
C GLU A 85 3.34 -33.56 18.24
N ASP A 86 4.35 -32.70 18.37
CA ASP A 86 4.78 -32.16 19.67
C ASP A 86 3.79 -31.14 20.26
N ASN A 87 3.09 -30.36 19.42
CA ASN A 87 2.07 -29.42 19.84
C ASN A 87 0.85 -29.42 18.92
N PRO A 88 -0.23 -30.14 19.28
CA PRO A 88 -1.42 -30.27 18.44
C PRO A 88 -2.23 -28.96 18.31
N LEU A 89 -1.96 -27.92 19.11
CA LEU A 89 -2.61 -26.61 18.91
C LEU A 89 -2.12 -25.91 17.63
N LEU A 90 -0.96 -26.31 17.09
CA LEU A 90 -0.42 -25.77 15.84
C LEU A 90 -1.21 -26.20 14.59
N TYR A 91 -2.10 -27.19 14.70
CA TYR A 91 -3.08 -27.48 13.64
C TYR A 91 -4.09 -26.35 13.46
N LEU A 92 -4.34 -25.55 14.51
CA LEU A 92 -5.29 -24.44 14.48
C LEU A 92 -4.69 -23.17 13.85
N ASP A 93 -3.37 -22.99 13.88
CA ASP A 93 -2.69 -21.83 13.27
C ASP A 93 -2.95 -21.73 11.76
N GLY A 94 -3.06 -22.87 11.08
CA GLY A 94 -3.42 -22.93 9.66
C GLY A 94 -4.89 -22.60 9.36
N ILE A 95 -5.78 -22.69 10.35
CA ILE A 95 -7.23 -22.43 10.21
C ILE A 95 -7.56 -20.96 10.51
N CYS A 96 -6.76 -20.29 11.34
CA CYS A 96 -6.97 -18.89 11.74
C CYS A 96 -6.46 -17.84 10.74
N LYS A 97 -5.80 -18.25 9.64
CA LYS A 97 -5.40 -17.32 8.58
C LYS A 97 -6.65 -16.95 7.76
N LEU A 98 -7.37 -15.93 8.23
CA LEU A 98 -8.39 -15.21 7.47
C LEU A 98 -7.77 -14.75 6.15
N GLU A 99 -8.28 -15.29 5.04
CA GLU A 99 -8.09 -14.71 3.71
C GLU A 99 -8.87 -13.39 3.66
N ASP A 100 -8.20 -12.29 3.30
CA ASP A 100 -8.82 -11.01 2.92
C ASP A 100 -9.47 -11.11 1.53
#